data_AF-A0A7D4BRV6-F1
#
_entry.id   AF-A0A7D4BRV6-F1
#
_cell.length_a   1.000
_cell.length_b   1.000
_cell.length_c   1.000
_cell.angle_alpha   90.00
_cell.angle_beta   90.00
_cell.angle_gamma   90.00
#
_symmetry.space_group_name_H-M   'P 1'
#
loop_
_entity.id
_entity.type
_entity.pdbx_description
1 polymer ?
#
loop_
_entity_poly.entity_id
_entity_poly.type
_entity_poly.pdbx_seq_one_letter_code
_entity_poly.pdbx_strand_id
1 'polypeptide(L)'
;MEYKDISALLTPGQRDYLLGDSDIDAGSANERATRARIRDRLTQGVGDLAILQANLESRDVEQAFDPIDFNDIEPALALILDGVSRVSKYQHGTSEGQLPDDEIKDMFAAFYAGALKSMYVKRGIEVENITVDIDIELGSNLTDVSKENLSEMPNKRLIQLWESGEIDRYEFIEALGVEEDNLNLESDGDGRR
;
A
#
# COMPACT_ATOMS: atom_id res chain seq x y z
N MET A 1 22.81 0.08 -4.40
CA MET A 1 22.89 0.04 -2.93
C MET A 1 23.01 -1.41 -2.52
N GLU A 2 24.14 -1.81 -1.93
CA GLU A 2 24.32 -3.18 -1.44
C GLU A 2 23.44 -3.33 -0.19
N TYR A 3 22.33 -4.06 -0.30
CA TYR A 3 21.48 -4.34 0.85
C TYR A 3 22.29 -5.20 1.83
N LYS A 4 22.72 -4.60 2.94
CA LYS A 4 23.19 -5.39 4.09
C LYS A 4 22.11 -6.43 4.38
N ASP A 5 22.55 -7.66 4.62
CA ASP A 5 21.70 -8.80 4.95
C ASP A 5 21.07 -8.61 6.35
N ILE A 6 20.18 -7.63 6.43
CA ILE A 6 19.31 -7.37 7.57
C ILE A 6 18.12 -8.28 7.34
N SER A 7 17.75 -9.04 8.38
CA SER A 7 16.56 -9.89 8.35
C SER A 7 15.29 -9.03 8.28
N ALA A 8 15.01 -8.51 7.08
CA ALA A 8 13.81 -7.76 6.76
C ALA A 8 12.61 -8.71 6.54
N LEU A 9 11.42 -8.12 6.42
CA LEU A 9 10.18 -8.84 6.13
C LEU A 9 10.36 -9.77 4.92
N LEU A 10 10.91 -9.23 3.84
CA LEU A 10 11.25 -9.95 2.61
C LEU A 10 12.76 -10.18 2.52
N THR A 11 13.16 -11.40 2.16
CA THR A 11 14.55 -11.68 1.78
C THR A 11 14.87 -11.06 0.42
N PRO A 12 16.15 -10.85 0.06
CA PRO A 12 16.53 -10.35 -1.26
C PRO A 12 15.86 -11.13 -2.41
N GLY A 13 15.98 -12.46 -2.44
CA GLY A 13 15.36 -13.26 -3.51
C GLY A 13 13.82 -13.25 -3.51
N GLN A 14 13.17 -12.95 -2.40
CA GLN A 14 11.70 -12.75 -2.39
C GLN A 14 11.32 -11.39 -2.96
N ARG A 15 12.15 -10.37 -2.76
CA ARG A 15 11.98 -9.05 -3.36
C ARG A 15 12.18 -9.14 -4.87
N ASP A 16 13.27 -9.76 -5.32
CA ASP A 16 13.55 -9.96 -6.75
C ASP A 16 12.39 -10.71 -7.41
N TYR A 17 11.87 -11.74 -6.75
CA TYR A 17 10.69 -12.47 -7.23
C TYR A 17 9.43 -11.59 -7.39
N LEU A 18 9.12 -10.73 -6.40
CA LEU A 18 7.95 -9.85 -6.48
C LEU A 18 8.12 -8.72 -7.50
N LEU A 19 9.36 -8.28 -7.75
CA LEU A 19 9.69 -7.28 -8.76
C LEU A 19 9.76 -7.87 -10.19
N GLY A 20 9.72 -9.20 -10.32
CA GLY A 20 9.80 -9.89 -11.62
C GLY A 20 11.23 -10.17 -12.09
N ASP A 21 12.23 -9.94 -11.25
CA ASP A 21 13.66 -10.10 -11.56
C ASP A 21 14.21 -11.51 -11.24
N SER A 22 13.34 -12.48 -10.95
CA SER A 22 13.75 -13.84 -10.60
C SER A 22 13.46 -14.86 -11.70
N ASP A 23 14.34 -15.86 -11.83
CA ASP A 23 14.18 -17.00 -12.75
C ASP A 23 13.16 -18.07 -12.26
N ILE A 24 12.17 -17.69 -11.45
CA ILE A 24 11.17 -18.63 -10.93
C ILE A 24 10.04 -18.78 -11.94
N ASP A 25 9.93 -19.98 -12.51
CA ASP A 25 8.86 -20.33 -13.46
C ASP A 25 7.46 -20.21 -12.84
N ALA A 26 6.54 -19.57 -13.58
CA ALA A 26 5.13 -19.47 -13.21
C ALA A 26 4.46 -20.87 -13.19
N GLY A 27 3.61 -21.11 -12.18
CA GLY A 27 2.96 -22.38 -11.88
C GLY A 27 3.86 -23.43 -11.23
N SER A 28 5.16 -23.16 -11.06
CA SER A 28 6.11 -24.15 -10.55
C SER A 28 5.92 -24.49 -9.07
N ALA A 29 6.48 -25.61 -8.63
CA ALA A 29 6.56 -25.93 -7.20
C ALA A 29 7.38 -24.88 -6.43
N ASN A 30 8.43 -24.33 -7.06
CA ASN A 30 9.28 -23.29 -6.48
C ASN A 30 8.51 -21.98 -6.28
N GLU A 31 7.71 -21.56 -7.26
CA GLU A 31 6.85 -20.38 -7.14
C GLU A 31 5.88 -20.54 -5.96
N ARG A 32 5.18 -21.67 -5.88
CA ARG A 32 4.24 -21.94 -4.78
C ARG A 32 4.92 -21.90 -3.42
N ALA A 33 6.11 -22.49 -3.29
CA ALA A 33 6.88 -22.47 -2.06
C ALA A 33 7.38 -21.06 -1.70
N THR A 34 7.84 -20.28 -2.68
CA THR A 34 8.25 -18.89 -2.49
C THR A 34 7.08 -18.01 -2.05
N ARG A 35 5.92 -18.11 -2.74
CA ARG A 35 4.69 -17.40 -2.34
C ARG A 35 4.21 -17.80 -0.94
N ALA A 36 4.29 -19.08 -0.56
CA ALA A 36 3.95 -19.53 0.79
C ALA A 36 4.82 -18.84 1.85
N ARG A 37 6.14 -18.85 1.66
CA ARG A 37 7.08 -18.19 2.58
C ARG A 37 6.86 -16.67 2.69
N ILE A 38 6.49 -16.01 1.58
CA ILE A 38 6.16 -14.58 1.60
C ILE A 38 4.91 -14.33 2.46
N ARG A 39 3.84 -15.13 2.30
CA ARG A 39 2.63 -15.01 3.12
C ARG A 39 2.89 -15.26 4.60
N ASP A 40 3.69 -16.29 4.91
CA ASP A 40 4.05 -16.60 6.30
C ASP A 40 4.81 -15.44 6.95
N ARG A 41 5.77 -14.86 6.21
CA ARG A 41 6.53 -13.69 6.67
C ARG A 41 5.65 -12.46 6.82
N LEU A 42 4.76 -12.18 5.88
CA LEU A 42 3.80 -11.06 6.00
C LEU A 42 2.96 -11.20 7.28
N THR A 43 2.45 -12.41 7.52
CA THR A 43 1.64 -12.71 8.71
C THR A 43 2.43 -12.51 10.00
N GLN A 44 3.67 -13.01 10.05
CA GLN A 44 4.57 -12.82 11.19
C GLN A 44 4.95 -11.35 11.39
N GLY A 45 5.30 -10.65 10.31
CA GLY A 45 5.69 -9.24 10.34
C GLY A 45 4.59 -8.32 10.85
N VAL A 46 3.33 -8.54 10.45
CA VAL A 46 2.19 -7.81 11.03
C VAL A 46 2.06 -8.07 12.53
N GLY A 47 2.27 -9.31 12.98
CA GLY A 47 2.33 -9.64 14.41
C GLY A 47 3.48 -8.94 15.14
N ASP A 48 4.66 -8.90 14.52
CA ASP A 48 5.84 -8.25 15.07
C ASP A 48 5.64 -6.73 15.20
N LEU A 49 4.95 -6.07 14.26
CA LEU A 49 4.59 -4.65 14.38
C LEU A 49 3.75 -4.36 15.63
N ALA A 50 2.83 -5.26 15.99
CA ALA A 50 2.05 -5.11 17.23
C ALA A 50 2.93 -5.26 18.48
N ILE A 51 3.89 -6.18 18.46
CA ILE A 51 4.87 -6.35 19.55
C ILE A 51 5.77 -5.11 19.67
N LEU A 52 6.27 -4.59 18.55
CA LEU A 52 7.09 -3.39 18.51
C LEU A 52 6.31 -2.19 19.05
N GLN A 53 5.07 -1.97 18.58
CA GLN A 53 4.25 -0.87 19.10
C GLN A 53 3.97 -1.00 20.60
N ALA A 54 3.87 -2.21 21.12
CA ALA A 54 3.66 -2.46 22.54
C ALA A 54 4.91 -2.23 23.41
N ASN A 55 6.12 -2.37 22.86
CA ASN A 55 7.34 -2.47 23.68
C ASN A 55 8.47 -1.50 23.29
N LEU A 56 8.44 -0.94 22.08
CA LEU A 56 9.51 -0.09 21.59
C LEU A 56 9.44 1.29 22.26
N GLU A 57 10.60 1.85 22.61
CA GLU A 57 10.68 3.19 23.21
C GLU A 57 10.44 4.26 22.15
N SER A 58 9.85 5.40 22.54
CA SER A 58 9.53 6.49 21.60
C SER A 58 10.75 6.97 20.79
N ARG A 59 11.95 6.98 21.40
CA ARG A 59 13.18 7.40 20.71
C ARG A 59 13.57 6.44 19.57
N ASP A 60 13.31 5.15 19.75
CA ASP A 60 13.70 4.12 18.79
C ASP A 60 12.68 4.09 17.64
N VAL A 61 11.39 4.35 17.95
CA VAL A 61 10.35 4.62 16.95
C VAL A 61 10.73 5.83 16.10
N GLU A 62 11.10 6.95 16.72
CA GLU A 62 11.49 8.17 16.00
C GLU A 62 12.66 7.91 15.05
N GLN A 63 13.73 7.26 15.53
CA GLN A 63 14.89 6.93 14.67
C GLN A 63 14.56 5.93 13.56
N ALA A 64 13.66 4.97 13.81
CA ALA A 64 13.27 3.99 12.81
C ALA A 64 12.44 4.61 11.67
N PHE A 65 11.67 5.66 11.97
CA PHE A 65 10.78 6.32 11.01
C PHE A 65 11.34 7.64 10.44
N ASP A 66 12.38 8.24 11.04
CA ASP A 66 13.09 9.43 10.52
C ASP A 66 13.50 9.33 9.04
N PRO A 67 14.04 8.18 8.54
CA PRO A 67 14.42 8.07 7.13
C PRO A 67 13.27 7.70 6.19
N ILE A 68 12.04 7.48 6.69
CA ILE A 68 10.92 6.95 5.91
C ILE A 68 10.03 8.11 5.42
N ASP A 69 9.80 8.20 4.11
CA ASP A 69 8.83 9.11 3.53
C ASP A 69 7.40 8.60 3.78
N PHE A 70 6.45 9.51 3.98
CA PHE A 70 5.04 9.17 4.03
C PHE A 70 4.56 8.42 2.78
N ASN A 71 5.14 8.73 1.61
CA ASN A 71 4.84 8.05 0.34
C ASN A 71 5.22 6.55 0.35
N ASP A 72 6.19 6.15 1.18
CA ASP A 72 6.55 4.73 1.36
C ASP A 72 5.59 3.99 2.30
N ILE A 73 4.88 4.73 3.16
CA ILE A 73 3.95 4.18 4.15
C ILE A 73 2.58 3.90 3.52
N GLU A 74 2.13 4.76 2.60
CA GLU A 74 0.81 4.66 1.98
C GLU A 74 0.55 3.30 1.32
N PRO A 75 1.44 2.74 0.46
CA PRO A 75 1.24 1.42 -0.14
C PRO A 75 1.16 0.28 0.90
N ALA A 76 1.94 0.38 1.98
CA ALA A 76 1.91 -0.61 3.05
C ALA A 76 0.58 -0.58 3.83
N LEU A 77 0.07 0.62 4.12
CA LEU A 77 -1.24 0.80 4.72
C LEU A 77 -2.35 0.31 3.79
N ALA A 78 -2.28 0.64 2.50
CA ALA A 78 -3.24 0.18 1.51
C ALA A 78 -3.30 -1.36 1.44
N LEU A 79 -2.15 -2.04 1.47
CA LEU A 79 -2.08 -3.51 1.53
C LEU A 79 -2.78 -4.08 2.77
N ILE A 80 -2.54 -3.48 3.95
CA ILE A 80 -3.16 -3.92 5.21
C ILE A 80 -4.68 -3.74 5.14
N LEU A 81 -5.14 -2.58 4.68
CA LEU A 81 -6.57 -2.26 4.59
C LEU A 81 -7.28 -3.15 3.56
N ASP A 82 -6.69 -3.37 2.38
CA ASP A 82 -7.21 -4.29 1.36
C ASP A 82 -7.29 -5.71 1.93
N GLY A 83 -6.24 -6.19 2.58
CA GLY A 83 -6.20 -7.51 3.20
C GLY A 83 -7.30 -7.71 4.25
N VAL A 84 -7.46 -6.76 5.16
CA VAL A 84 -8.52 -6.79 6.19
C VAL A 84 -9.91 -6.75 5.54
N SER A 85 -10.12 -5.90 4.54
CA SER A 85 -11.41 -5.77 3.84
C SER A 85 -11.82 -7.04 3.10
N ARG A 86 -10.86 -7.79 2.54
CA ARG A 86 -11.14 -9.07 1.89
C ARG A 86 -11.57 -10.12 2.90
N VAL A 87 -10.87 -10.21 4.04
CA VAL A 87 -11.18 -11.19 5.08
C VAL A 87 -12.54 -10.91 5.73
N SER A 88 -12.89 -9.65 5.98
CA SER A 88 -14.19 -9.29 6.57
C SER A 88 -15.36 -9.68 5.66
N LYS A 89 -15.26 -9.46 4.33
CA LYS A 89 -16.26 -9.92 3.36
C LYS A 89 -16.50 -11.42 3.40
N TYR A 90 -15.45 -12.22 3.54
CA TYR A 90 -15.58 -13.68 3.64
C TYR A 90 -16.23 -14.14 4.95
N GLN A 91 -16.16 -13.35 6.02
CA GLN A 91 -16.79 -13.67 7.30
C GLN A 91 -18.27 -13.27 7.36
N HIS A 92 -18.70 -12.27 6.58
CA HIS A 92 -20.06 -11.73 6.62
C HIS A 92 -20.99 -12.21 5.49
N GLY A 93 -20.52 -13.06 4.58
CA GLY A 93 -21.40 -13.79 3.65
C GLY A 93 -22.18 -12.91 2.67
N THR A 94 -21.74 -11.68 2.43
CA THR A 94 -22.38 -10.78 1.46
C THR A 94 -22.07 -11.25 0.04
N SER A 95 -23.14 -11.53 -0.69
CA SER A 95 -23.20 -11.93 -2.09
C SER A 95 -22.32 -11.06 -3.00
N GLU A 96 -21.80 -11.68 -4.06
CA GLU A 96 -20.99 -11.06 -5.11
C GLU A 96 -21.47 -9.66 -5.54
N GLY A 97 -20.55 -8.69 -5.53
CA GLY A 97 -20.62 -7.55 -6.44
C GLY A 97 -20.80 -6.15 -5.85
N GLN A 98 -21.17 -6.00 -4.58
CA GLN A 98 -21.19 -4.69 -3.92
C GLN A 98 -20.28 -4.69 -2.70
N LEU A 99 -19.28 -3.81 -2.70
CA LEU A 99 -18.66 -3.35 -1.46
C LEU A 99 -19.82 -2.75 -0.63
N PRO A 100 -20.13 -3.24 0.58
CA PRO A 100 -20.99 -2.49 1.48
C PRO A 100 -20.19 -1.25 1.90
N ASP A 101 -20.36 -0.15 1.16
CA ASP A 101 -19.54 1.05 1.31
C ASP A 101 -19.56 1.57 2.74
N ASP A 102 -20.71 1.53 3.42
CA ASP A 102 -20.85 2.01 4.79
C ASP A 102 -20.17 1.09 5.82
N GLU A 103 -20.25 -0.24 5.66
CA GLU A 103 -19.59 -1.18 6.59
C GLU A 103 -18.06 -1.06 6.51
N ILE A 104 -17.53 -0.85 5.31
CA ILE A 104 -16.08 -0.67 5.10
C ILE A 104 -15.63 0.69 5.64
N LYS A 105 -16.42 1.76 5.43
CA LYS A 105 -16.18 3.08 6.03
C LYS A 105 -16.15 3.00 7.55
N ASP A 106 -17.14 2.38 8.17
CA ASP A 106 -17.22 2.22 9.62
C ASP A 106 -16.04 1.39 10.16
N MET A 107 -15.69 0.31 9.47
CA MET A 107 -14.53 -0.53 9.82
C MET A 107 -13.23 0.27 9.77
N PHE A 108 -13.00 1.06 8.71
CA PHE A 108 -11.81 1.89 8.58
C PHE A 108 -11.81 3.03 9.60
N ALA A 109 -12.95 3.68 9.83
CA ALA A 109 -13.08 4.74 10.84
C ALA A 109 -12.73 4.20 12.24
N ALA A 110 -13.26 3.03 12.60
CA ALA A 110 -12.94 2.35 13.85
C ALA A 110 -11.45 1.95 13.93
N PHE A 111 -10.88 1.46 12.82
CA PHE A 111 -9.46 1.12 12.74
C PHE A 111 -8.56 2.34 12.99
N TYR A 112 -8.79 3.45 12.29
CA TYR A 112 -8.04 4.69 12.47
C TYR A 112 -8.24 5.28 13.88
N ALA A 113 -9.46 5.26 14.40
CA ALA A 113 -9.72 5.71 15.77
C ALA A 113 -8.94 4.89 16.80
N GLY A 114 -8.90 3.57 16.63
CA GLY A 114 -8.10 2.66 17.47
C GLY A 114 -6.59 2.92 17.38
N ALA A 115 -6.07 3.16 16.17
CA ALA A 115 -4.66 3.48 15.94
C ALA A 115 -4.27 4.83 16.60
N LEU A 116 -5.07 5.88 16.37
CA LEU A 116 -4.86 7.19 16.98
C LEU A 116 -4.92 7.13 18.50
N LYS A 117 -5.92 6.43 19.06
CA LYS A 117 -6.03 6.21 20.50
C LYS A 117 -4.76 5.56 21.05
N SER A 118 -4.32 4.48 20.42
CA SER A 118 -3.13 3.72 20.84
C SER A 118 -1.87 4.58 20.80
N MET A 119 -1.72 5.42 19.77
CA MET A 119 -0.61 6.37 19.65
C MET A 119 -0.58 7.38 20.81
N TYR A 120 -1.69 8.05 21.10
CA TYR A 120 -1.75 9.05 22.17
C TYR A 120 -1.61 8.44 23.57
N VAL A 121 -2.27 7.31 23.83
CA VAL A 121 -2.16 6.60 25.11
C VAL A 121 -0.72 6.16 25.38
N LYS A 122 0.01 5.70 24.35
CA LYS A 122 1.43 5.34 24.47
C LYS A 122 2.33 6.53 24.83
N ARG A 123 1.91 7.75 24.51
CA ARG A 123 2.59 9.00 24.89
C ARG A 123 2.15 9.51 26.27
N GLY A 124 1.33 8.75 27.00
CA GLY A 124 0.79 9.15 28.30
C GLY A 124 -0.29 10.22 28.22
N ILE A 125 -0.93 10.37 27.06
CA ILE A 125 -2.00 11.35 26.82
C ILE A 125 -3.34 10.62 26.89
N GLU A 126 -4.23 11.08 27.76
CA GLU A 126 -5.61 10.61 27.81
C GLU A 126 -6.38 11.07 26.57
N VAL A 127 -7.22 10.19 26.05
CA VAL A 127 -8.05 10.44 24.87
C VAL A 127 -9.51 10.34 25.30
N GLU A 128 -10.20 11.48 25.36
CA GLU A 128 -11.61 11.55 25.75
C GLU A 128 -12.54 11.10 24.61
N ASN A 129 -12.29 11.57 23.38
CA ASN A 129 -13.08 11.25 22.20
C ASN A 129 -12.22 11.28 20.94
N ILE A 130 -12.48 10.38 19.99
CA ILE A 130 -11.96 10.41 18.64
C ILE A 130 -13.13 10.25 17.68
N THR A 131 -13.25 11.17 16.73
CA THR A 131 -14.19 11.10 15.62
C THR A 131 -13.39 10.99 14.33
N VAL A 132 -13.68 9.98 13.53
CA VAL A 132 -13.09 9.78 12.20
C VAL A 132 -14.24 9.65 11.23
N ASP A 133 -14.38 10.63 10.34
CA ASP A 133 -15.38 10.63 9.29
C ASP A 133 -14.70 10.31 7.96
N ILE A 134 -15.17 9.26 7.29
CA ILE A 134 -14.63 8.80 6.01
C ILE A 134 -15.71 8.95 4.96
N ASP A 135 -15.46 9.85 4.00
CA ASP A 135 -16.30 10.00 2.83
C ASP A 135 -15.55 9.52 1.58
N ILE A 136 -16.20 8.62 0.83
CA ILE A 136 -15.63 7.99 -0.36
C ILE A 136 -16.69 8.09 -1.46
N GLU A 137 -16.34 8.82 -2.51
CA GLU A 137 -17.09 8.88 -3.75
C GLU A 137 -16.40 7.99 -4.79
N LEU A 138 -17.06 6.88 -5.15
CA LEU A 138 -16.55 5.96 -6.15
C LEU A 138 -16.89 6.45 -7.56
N GLY A 139 -15.89 6.49 -8.43
CA GLY A 139 -16.04 6.77 -9.85
C GLY A 139 -16.37 5.52 -10.68
N SER A 140 -16.35 5.68 -12.00
CA SER A 140 -16.46 4.57 -12.95
C SER A 140 -15.30 3.58 -12.84
N ASN A 141 -15.51 2.34 -13.28
CA ASN A 141 -14.48 1.31 -13.33
C ASN A 141 -13.30 1.75 -14.23
N LEU A 142 -12.07 1.67 -13.73
CA LEU A 142 -10.87 2.15 -14.42
C LEU A 142 -10.64 1.48 -15.79
N THR A 143 -11.03 0.22 -15.97
CA THR A 143 -10.97 -0.48 -17.26
C THR A 143 -11.93 0.09 -18.31
N ASP A 144 -13.03 0.70 -17.89
CA ASP A 144 -13.93 1.40 -18.82
C ASP A 144 -13.43 2.82 -19.06
N VAL A 145 -12.86 3.45 -18.03
CA VAL A 145 -12.20 4.76 -18.14
C VAL A 145 -11.05 4.72 -19.13
N SER A 146 -10.20 3.68 -19.11
CA SER A 146 -9.03 3.57 -20.00
C SER A 146 -9.37 3.53 -21.49
N LYS A 147 -10.64 3.29 -21.85
CA LYS A 147 -11.14 3.29 -23.23
C LYS A 147 -11.58 4.68 -23.71
N GLU A 148 -11.72 5.65 -22.81
CA GLU A 148 -12.05 7.04 -23.16
C GLU A 148 -10.80 7.78 -23.73
N ASN A 149 -10.97 9.02 -24.19
CA ASN A 149 -9.86 9.80 -24.76
C ASN A 149 -8.92 10.31 -23.65
N LEU A 150 -7.75 9.66 -23.49
CA LEU A 150 -6.75 9.98 -22.46
C LEU A 150 -6.27 11.44 -22.52
N SER A 151 -6.09 12.00 -23.73
CA SER A 151 -5.57 13.37 -23.92
C SER A 151 -6.50 14.48 -23.43
N GLU A 152 -7.79 14.17 -23.22
CA GLU A 152 -8.80 15.10 -22.70
C GLU A 152 -9.07 14.88 -21.21
N MET A 153 -8.42 13.89 -20.57
CA MET A 153 -8.65 13.56 -19.18
C MET A 153 -7.93 14.50 -18.21
N PRO A 154 -8.53 14.78 -17.04
CA PRO A 154 -7.80 15.41 -15.94
C PRO A 154 -6.62 14.54 -15.49
N ASN A 155 -5.46 15.16 -15.19
CA ASN A 155 -4.24 14.47 -14.74
C ASN A 155 -4.49 13.49 -13.58
N LYS A 156 -5.37 13.86 -12.63
CA LYS A 156 -5.72 12.98 -11.50
C LYS A 156 -6.28 11.63 -11.96
N ARG A 157 -7.04 11.60 -13.06
CA ARG A 157 -7.62 10.37 -13.63
C ARG A 157 -6.56 9.56 -14.38
N LEU A 158 -5.66 10.23 -15.10
CA LEU A 158 -4.51 9.59 -15.76
C LEU A 158 -3.57 8.92 -14.74
N ILE A 159 -3.30 9.57 -13.60
CA ILE A 159 -2.50 8.99 -12.52
C ILE A 159 -3.14 7.69 -12.02
N GLN A 160 -4.45 7.71 -11.76
CA GLN A 160 -5.16 6.51 -11.30
C GLN A 160 -5.10 5.35 -12.32
N LEU A 161 -5.20 5.64 -13.61
CA LEU A 161 -5.06 4.63 -14.67
C LEU A 161 -3.65 4.03 -14.73
N TRP A 162 -2.63 4.87 -14.58
CA TRP A 162 -1.24 4.42 -14.58
C TRP A 162 -0.92 3.60 -13.32
N GLU A 163 -1.35 4.07 -12.15
CA GLU A 163 -1.19 3.36 -10.87
C GLU A 163 -1.93 2.02 -10.84
N SER A 164 -3.09 1.92 -11.52
CA SER A 164 -3.81 0.65 -11.67
C SER A 164 -3.25 -0.27 -12.75
N GLY A 165 -2.29 0.19 -13.55
CA GLY A 165 -1.72 -0.54 -14.68
C GLY A 165 -2.67 -0.68 -15.88
N GLU A 166 -3.71 0.14 -15.95
CA GLU A 166 -4.66 0.15 -17.08
C GLU A 166 -4.09 0.89 -18.30
N ILE A 167 -3.11 1.78 -18.07
CA ILE A 167 -2.27 2.37 -19.11
C ILE A 167 -0.80 2.20 -18.71
N ASP A 168 0.07 2.08 -19.71
CA ASP A 168 1.50 2.05 -19.46
C ASP A 168 2.10 3.47 -19.29
N ARG A 169 3.41 3.51 -19.01
CA ARG A 169 4.12 4.78 -18.80
C ARG A 169 4.15 5.64 -20.06
N TYR A 170 4.25 5.06 -21.25
CA TYR A 170 4.30 5.80 -22.50
C TYR A 170 2.95 6.44 -22.79
N GLU A 171 1.86 5.68 -22.65
CA GLU A 171 0.49 6.18 -22.80
C GLU A 171 0.21 7.33 -21.81
N PHE A 172 0.68 7.21 -20.57
CA PHE A 172 0.57 8.27 -19.57
C PHE A 172 1.33 9.55 -19.97
N ILE A 173 2.58 9.42 -20.42
CA ILE A 173 3.41 10.57 -20.85
C ILE A 173 2.80 11.24 -22.09
N GLU A 174 2.37 10.45 -23.07
CA GLU A 174 1.72 10.95 -24.29
C GLU A 174 0.43 11.72 -23.95
N ALA A 175 -0.39 11.19 -23.04
CA ALA A 175 -1.64 11.83 -22.62
C ALA A 175 -1.43 13.16 -21.90
N LEU A 176 -0.30 13.34 -21.20
CA LEU A 176 0.06 14.63 -20.58
C LEU A 176 0.46 15.70 -21.61
N GLY A 177 0.71 15.32 -22.87
CA GLY A 177 1.15 16.23 -23.91
C GLY A 177 2.51 16.88 -23.63
N VAL A 178 3.33 16.25 -22.77
CA VAL A 178 4.66 16.73 -22.42
C VAL A 178 5.67 15.95 -23.26
N GLU A 179 6.57 16.66 -23.94
CA GLU A 179 7.71 16.02 -24.59
C GLU A 179 8.52 15.26 -23.52
N GLU A 180 8.92 14.02 -23.80
CA GLU A 180 9.57 13.11 -22.85
C GLU A 180 10.79 13.76 -22.16
N ASP A 181 11.47 14.68 -22.85
CA ASP A 181 12.62 15.46 -22.37
C ASP A 181 12.28 16.54 -21.32
N ASN A 182 11.01 16.95 -21.20
CA ASN A 182 10.55 17.99 -20.25
C ASN A 182 9.92 17.41 -18.97
N LEU A 183 9.68 16.10 -18.92
CA LEU A 183 9.31 15.42 -17.69
C LEU A 183 10.56 15.11 -16.88
N ASN A 184 11.14 16.15 -16.27
CA ASN A 184 11.72 16.00 -14.95
C ASN A 184 10.56 15.73 -13.97
N LEU A 185 9.95 14.56 -14.10
CA LEU A 185 9.47 13.85 -12.94
C LEU A 185 10.76 13.54 -12.19
N GLU A 186 11.20 14.49 -11.35
CA GLU A 186 11.99 14.13 -10.20
C GLU A 186 11.16 13.06 -9.50
N SER A 187 11.37 11.80 -9.88
CA SER A 187 11.43 10.82 -8.83
C SER A 187 12.45 11.42 -7.89
N ASP A 188 12.05 11.70 -6.66
CA ASP A 188 12.96 11.78 -5.54
C ASP A 188 13.63 10.39 -5.35
N GLY A 189 14.21 9.84 -6.43
CA GLY A 189 15.29 8.90 -6.40
C GLY A 189 16.47 9.68 -5.88
N ASP A 190 16.53 9.76 -4.56
CA ASP A 190 17.65 10.22 -3.75
C ASP A 190 18.94 9.67 -4.36
N GLY A 191 19.55 10.51 -5.19
CA GLY A 191 20.93 10.39 -5.62
C GLY A 191 21.80 10.68 -4.41
N ARG A 192 21.92 9.71 -3.50
CA ARG A 192 22.97 9.71 -2.48
C ARG A 192 23.90 8.52 -2.68
N ARG A 193 25.13 8.93 -2.97
CA ARG A 193 26.37 8.19 -3.22
C ARG A 193 26.70 7.18 -2.13
#